data_AF-A0A8V5HBU8-F1
#
_entry.id   AF-A0A8V5HBU8-F1
#
_cell.length_a   1.000
_cell.length_b   1.000
_cell.length_c   1.000
_cell.angle_alpha   90.00
_cell.angle_beta   90.00
_cell.angle_gamma   90.00
#
_symmetry.space_group_name_H-M   'P 1'
#
loop_
_entity.id
_entity.type
_entity.pdbx_description
1 polymer ?
#
loop_
_entity_poly.entity_id
_entity_poly.type
_entity_poly.pdbx_seq_one_letter_code
_entity_poly.pdbx_strand_id
1 'polypeptide(L)'
;MERPRVTSLPAPLCASAASRWFRPESDFERRRAMAEDIQAKLKRYKTAPFDSRFPNQNQTKNCWQNYVDFHRCQKAMAAKGADAAPCQWYYRVYKSLCPTSWVTTWDEYREEGIFPGKI
;
A
#
# COMPACT_ATOMS: atom_id res chain seq x y z
N MET A 1 24.97 -30.08 59.24
CA MET A 1 23.76 -29.26 59.02
C MET A 1 23.34 -29.43 57.58
N GLU A 2 22.30 -30.23 57.39
CA GLU A 2 21.77 -30.71 56.11
C GLU A 2 21.04 -29.60 55.36
N ARG A 3 21.15 -29.61 54.03
CA ARG A 3 20.39 -28.73 53.14
C ARG A 3 18.94 -29.23 53.06
N PRO A 4 17.92 -28.36 53.18
CA PRO A 4 16.54 -28.78 53.03
C PRO A 4 16.24 -29.14 51.58
N ARG A 5 15.50 -30.24 51.41
CA ARG A 5 15.01 -30.79 50.15
C ARG A 5 13.96 -29.85 49.58
N VAL A 6 14.21 -29.26 48.41
CA VAL A 6 13.22 -28.45 47.66
C VAL A 6 12.08 -29.38 47.24
N THR A 7 10.91 -29.21 47.86
CA THR A 7 9.65 -29.79 47.39
C THR A 7 9.19 -29.01 46.16
N SER A 8 8.73 -29.75 45.14
CA SER A 8 8.19 -29.23 43.89
C SER A 8 6.97 -28.35 44.15
N LEU A 9 7.05 -27.08 43.73
CA LEU A 9 5.90 -26.18 43.67
C LEU A 9 5.05 -26.54 42.43
N PRO A 10 3.71 -26.60 42.56
CA PRO A 10 2.83 -26.81 41.42
C PRO A 10 2.89 -25.61 40.47
N ALA A 11 2.98 -25.91 39.18
CA ALA A 11 3.08 -24.93 38.10
C ALA A 11 2.01 -23.83 38.23
N PRO A 12 2.37 -22.54 38.04
CA PRO A 12 1.37 -21.49 38.05
C PRO A 12 0.50 -21.63 36.81
N LEU A 13 -0.79 -21.46 37.04
CA LEU A 13 -1.86 -21.28 36.06
C LEU A 13 -1.49 -20.20 35.04
N CYS A 14 -0.74 -20.57 34.01
CA CYS A 14 -0.38 -19.72 32.89
C CYS A 14 -1.23 -20.13 31.67
N ALA A 15 -2.54 -19.99 31.78
CA ALA A 15 -3.44 -20.18 30.66
C ALA A 15 -4.64 -19.25 30.82
N SER A 16 -4.66 -18.19 30.01
CA SER A 16 -5.84 -17.43 29.52
C SER A 16 -5.70 -15.92 29.64
N ALA A 17 -4.69 -15.35 28.98
CA ALA A 17 -4.73 -13.92 28.61
C ALA A 17 -4.00 -13.58 27.28
N ALA A 18 -3.51 -14.57 26.52
CA ALA A 18 -2.77 -14.31 25.29
C ALA A 18 -3.64 -14.33 24.01
N SER A 19 -4.91 -14.75 24.09
CA SER A 19 -5.72 -15.03 22.90
C SER A 19 -6.39 -13.81 22.26
N ARG A 20 -6.19 -12.59 22.79
CA ARG A 20 -6.92 -11.38 22.32
C ARG A 20 -6.19 -10.61 21.21
N TRP A 21 -4.94 -10.94 20.88
CA TRP A 21 -4.11 -10.16 19.95
C TRP A 21 -3.80 -10.83 18.61
N PHE A 22 -4.20 -12.09 18.41
CA PHE A 22 -4.02 -12.77 17.12
C PHE A 22 -5.38 -13.12 16.53
N ARG A 23 -5.95 -12.18 15.77
CA ARG A 23 -7.05 -12.48 14.87
C ARG A 23 -6.43 -12.92 13.53
N PRO A 24 -6.52 -14.20 13.13
CA PRO A 24 -6.07 -14.63 11.82
C PRO A 24 -7.17 -14.22 10.83
N GLU A 25 -7.24 -12.94 10.51
CA GLU A 25 -7.82 -12.58 9.21
C GLU A 25 -6.86 -13.18 8.19
N SER A 26 -7.34 -14.12 7.37
CA SER A 26 -6.46 -14.70 6.35
C SER A 26 -5.93 -13.56 5.46
N ASP A 27 -4.65 -13.59 5.08
CA ASP A 27 -4.07 -12.55 4.21
C ASP A 27 -4.89 -12.36 2.92
N PHE A 28 -5.61 -13.40 2.51
CA PHE A 28 -6.56 -13.38 1.41
C PHE A 28 -7.81 -12.53 1.70
N GLU A 29 -8.46 -12.70 2.85
CA GLU A 29 -9.62 -11.86 3.26
C GLU A 29 -9.22 -10.39 3.40
N ARG A 30 -8.04 -10.11 3.95
CA ARG A 30 -7.52 -8.74 4.05
C ARG A 30 -7.30 -8.11 2.67
N ARG A 31 -6.72 -8.86 1.71
CA ARG A 31 -6.54 -8.39 0.32
C ARG A 31 -7.88 -8.16 -0.37
N ARG A 32 -8.85 -9.05 -0.17
CA ARG A 32 -10.21 -8.92 -0.70
C ARG A 32 -10.92 -7.68 -0.16
N ALA A 33 -10.91 -7.47 1.16
CA ALA A 33 -11.50 -6.31 1.80
C ALA A 33 -10.87 -5.00 1.31
N MET A 34 -9.54 -4.97 1.15
CA MET A 34 -8.85 -3.82 0.55
C MET A 34 -9.26 -3.59 -0.91
N ALA A 35 -9.39 -4.64 -1.72
CA ALA A 35 -9.82 -4.52 -3.11
C ALA A 35 -11.26 -3.97 -3.23
N GLU A 36 -12.18 -4.46 -2.40
CA GLU A 36 -13.57 -3.99 -2.36
C GLU A 36 -13.67 -2.51 -1.93
N ASP A 37 -12.92 -2.10 -0.90
CA ASP A 37 -12.84 -0.69 -0.46
C ASP A 37 -12.25 0.22 -1.54
N ILE A 38 -11.17 -0.21 -2.21
CA ILE A 38 -10.59 0.53 -3.33
C ILE A 38 -11.60 0.71 -4.46
N GLN A 39 -12.35 -0.34 -4.81
CA GLN A 39 -13.40 -0.23 -5.84
C GLN A 39 -14.50 0.74 -5.42
N ALA A 40 -14.94 0.73 -4.16
CA ALA A 40 -15.93 1.67 -3.65
C ALA A 40 -15.43 3.13 -3.75
N LYS A 41 -14.16 3.36 -3.41
CA LYS A 41 -13.49 4.67 -3.56
C LYS A 41 -13.40 5.10 -5.03
N LEU A 42 -13.05 4.18 -5.93
CA LEU A 42 -12.99 4.45 -7.37
C LEU A 42 -14.38 4.79 -7.96
N LYS A 43 -15.46 4.15 -7.49
CA LYS A 43 -16.83 4.46 -7.93
C LYS A 43 -17.26 5.88 -7.53
N ARG A 44 -16.81 6.37 -6.38
CA ARG A 44 -17.14 7.72 -5.86
C ARG A 44 -16.11 8.78 -6.24
N TYR A 45 -15.07 8.41 -6.99
CA TYR A 45 -14.00 9.32 -7.35
C TYR A 45 -14.50 10.43 -8.29
N LYS A 46 -14.31 11.69 -7.89
CA LYS A 46 -14.61 12.88 -8.71
C LYS A 46 -13.33 13.56 -9.18
N THR A 47 -12.44 13.85 -8.24
CA THR A 47 -11.14 14.50 -8.46
C THR A 47 -10.14 14.02 -7.41
N ALA A 48 -8.86 14.34 -7.59
CA ALA A 48 -7.82 14.03 -6.62
C ALA A 48 -8.14 14.71 -5.27
N PRO A 49 -8.16 13.96 -4.15
CA PRO A 49 -8.38 14.55 -2.84
C PRO A 49 -7.16 15.36 -2.38
N PHE A 50 -7.35 16.19 -1.36
CA PHE A 50 -6.25 16.87 -0.69
C PHE A 50 -5.26 15.85 -0.09
N ASP A 51 -3.98 16.01 -0.40
CA ASP A 51 -2.89 15.21 0.15
C ASP A 51 -2.06 16.08 1.10
N SER A 52 -2.05 15.71 2.39
CA SER A 52 -1.33 16.45 3.43
C SER A 52 0.19 16.45 3.25
N ARG A 53 0.74 15.54 2.42
CA ARG A 53 2.18 15.53 2.06
C ARG A 53 2.53 16.67 1.11
N PHE A 54 1.54 17.18 0.38
CA PHE A 54 1.69 18.26 -0.61
C PHE A 54 0.70 19.40 -0.34
N PRO A 55 0.82 20.11 0.80
CA PRO A 55 -0.15 21.13 1.20
C PRO A 55 0.01 22.48 0.46
N ASN A 56 1.14 22.68 -0.21
CA ASN A 56 1.49 23.95 -0.84
C ASN A 56 0.89 24.07 -2.25
N GLN A 57 0.88 25.28 -2.80
CA GLN A 57 0.38 25.56 -4.16
C GLN A 57 1.14 24.81 -5.26
N ASN A 58 2.43 24.52 -5.05
CA ASN A 58 3.23 23.75 -6.02
C ASN A 58 2.91 22.24 -5.93
N GLN A 59 2.13 21.75 -6.89
CA GLN A 59 1.67 20.35 -6.98
C GLN A 59 2.53 19.46 -7.89
N THR A 60 3.67 19.95 -8.39
CA THR A 60 4.55 19.20 -9.31
C THR A 60 5.02 17.88 -8.69
N LYS A 61 5.40 17.89 -7.40
CA LYS A 61 5.81 16.66 -6.70
C LYS A 61 4.67 15.68 -6.49
N ASN A 62 3.44 16.17 -6.31
CA ASN A 62 2.26 15.33 -6.16
C ASN A 62 1.98 14.57 -7.46
N CYS A 63 1.98 15.28 -8.60
CA CYS A 63 1.86 14.68 -9.92
C CYS A 63 2.96 13.62 -10.17
N TRP A 64 4.24 14.00 -10.00
CA TRP A 64 5.37 13.11 -10.22
C TRP A 64 5.31 11.83 -9.36
N GLN A 65 5.01 11.98 -8.07
CA GLN A 65 4.95 10.85 -7.15
C GLN A 65 3.86 9.85 -7.54
N ASN A 66 2.66 10.33 -7.89
CA ASN A 66 1.57 9.44 -8.29
C ASN A 66 1.82 8.75 -9.63
N TYR A 67 2.49 9.42 -10.58
CA TYR A 67 2.89 8.81 -11.86
C TYR A 67 3.88 7.66 -11.63
N VAL A 68 4.93 7.89 -10.83
CA VAL A 68 5.92 6.85 -10.51
C VAL A 68 5.30 5.71 -9.69
N ASP A 69 4.44 6.02 -8.71
CA ASP A 69 3.78 5.00 -7.88
C ASP A 69 2.83 4.12 -8.69
N PHE A 70 2.14 4.67 -9.68
CA PHE A 70 1.32 3.88 -10.61
C PHE A 70 2.16 2.81 -11.33
N HIS A 71 3.28 3.22 -11.93
CA HIS A 71 4.11 2.29 -12.69
C HIS A 71 4.87 1.29 -11.80
N ARG A 72 5.30 1.71 -10.61
CA ARG A 72 5.86 0.78 -9.60
C ARG A 72 4.84 -0.25 -9.17
N CYS A 73 3.61 0.19 -8.89
CA CYS A 73 2.51 -0.69 -8.54
C CYS A 73 2.25 -1.69 -9.67
N GLN A 74 2.13 -1.20 -10.91
CA GLN A 74 1.90 -2.06 -12.08
C GLN A 74 2.99 -3.11 -12.24
N LYS A 75 4.27 -2.73 -12.12
CA LYS A 75 5.40 -3.65 -12.17
C LYS A 75 5.37 -4.69 -11.03
N ALA A 76 5.08 -4.25 -9.81
CA ALA A 76 4.98 -5.13 -8.65
C ALA A 76 3.80 -6.12 -8.75
N MET A 77 2.65 -5.68 -9.27
CA MET A 77 1.48 -6.55 -9.46
C MET A 77 1.70 -7.53 -10.62
N ALA A 78 2.33 -7.09 -11.72
CA ALA A 78 2.72 -7.96 -12.83
C ALA A 78 3.70 -9.06 -12.37
N ALA A 79 4.71 -8.71 -11.55
CA ALA A 79 5.64 -9.68 -10.99
C ALA A 79 4.98 -10.70 -10.04
N LYS A 80 3.90 -10.31 -9.37
CA LYS A 80 3.12 -11.18 -8.46
C LYS A 80 2.00 -11.95 -9.17
N GLY A 81 1.71 -11.64 -10.44
CA GLY A 81 0.54 -12.18 -11.14
C GLY A 81 -0.80 -11.81 -10.50
N ALA A 82 -0.87 -10.67 -9.80
CA ALA A 82 -2.04 -10.25 -9.03
C ALA A 82 -2.82 -9.12 -9.72
N ASP A 83 -4.06 -8.90 -9.31
CA ASP A 83 -4.95 -7.89 -9.90
C ASP A 83 -4.38 -6.46 -9.78
N ALA A 84 -4.38 -5.70 -10.88
CA ALA A 84 -3.94 -4.29 -10.89
C ALA A 84 -4.97 -3.31 -10.28
N ALA A 85 -6.04 -3.81 -9.65
CA ALA A 85 -7.08 -3.01 -9.00
C ALA A 85 -6.56 -1.93 -8.03
N PRO A 86 -5.57 -2.19 -7.14
CA PRO A 86 -5.03 -1.15 -6.26
C PRO A 86 -4.24 -0.07 -7.00
N CYS A 87 -3.68 -0.37 -8.17
CA CYS A 87 -2.93 0.61 -8.95
C CYS A 87 -3.84 1.64 -9.63
N GLN A 88 -5.11 1.31 -9.85
CA GLN A 88 -6.09 2.20 -10.51
C GLN A 88 -6.34 3.50 -9.76
N TRP A 89 -6.12 3.53 -8.45
CA TRP A 89 -6.19 4.76 -7.67
C TRP A 89 -5.15 5.78 -8.15
N TYR A 90 -3.88 5.37 -8.22
CA TYR A 90 -2.79 6.23 -8.68
C TYR A 90 -3.01 6.70 -10.12
N TYR A 91 -3.54 5.82 -10.98
CA TYR A 91 -3.89 6.16 -12.36
C TYR A 91 -4.82 7.37 -12.44
N ARG A 92 -5.92 7.35 -11.68
CA ARG A 92 -6.89 8.45 -11.68
C ARG A 92 -6.31 9.73 -11.09
N VAL A 93 -5.52 9.62 -10.03
CA VAL A 93 -4.91 10.77 -9.37
C VAL A 93 -3.92 11.49 -10.28
N TYR A 94 -2.94 10.78 -10.88
CA TYR A 94 -1.99 11.45 -11.75
C TYR A 94 -2.65 11.97 -13.03
N LYS A 95 -3.65 11.28 -13.60
CA LYS A 95 -4.40 11.80 -14.75
C LYS A 95 -5.17 13.09 -14.46
N SER A 96 -5.58 13.30 -13.20
CA SER A 96 -6.29 14.51 -12.79
C SER A 96 -5.34 15.67 -12.45
N LEU A 97 -4.13 15.37 -11.95
CA LEU A 97 -3.16 16.37 -11.48
C LEU A 97 -2.13 16.76 -12.54
N CYS A 98 -1.69 15.81 -13.36
CA CYS A 98 -0.58 16.02 -14.28
C CYS A 98 -1.04 16.64 -15.60
N PRO A 99 -0.31 17.64 -16.13
CA PRO A 99 -0.48 18.08 -17.51
C PRO A 99 -0.29 16.90 -18.47
N THR A 100 -1.15 16.80 -19.49
CA THR A 100 -1.07 15.71 -20.47
C THR A 100 0.27 15.67 -21.20
N SER A 101 0.85 16.83 -21.50
CA SER A 101 2.16 16.95 -22.14
C SER A 101 3.30 16.33 -21.34
N TRP A 102 3.25 16.40 -20.00
CA TRP A 102 4.26 15.77 -19.16
C TRP A 102 4.14 14.25 -19.20
N VAL A 103 2.90 13.76 -19.13
CA VAL A 103 2.62 12.31 -19.16
C VAL A 103 3.08 11.71 -20.48
N THR A 104 2.80 12.35 -21.63
CA THR A 104 3.22 11.84 -22.93
C THR A 104 4.75 11.78 -23.05
N THR A 105 5.45 12.84 -22.66
CA THR A 105 6.93 12.85 -22.69
C THR A 105 7.53 11.82 -21.74
N TRP A 106 6.96 11.64 -20.55
CA TRP A 106 7.43 10.61 -19.63
C TRP A 106 7.12 9.20 -20.10
N ASP A 107 6.03 9.00 -20.83
CA ASP A 107 5.69 7.72 -21.44
C ASP A 107 6.71 7.37 -22.54
N GLU A 108 7.04 8.32 -23.42
CA GLU A 108 8.10 8.19 -24.44
C GLU A 108 9.46 7.82 -23.79
N TYR A 109 9.86 8.54 -22.74
CA TYR A 109 11.11 8.23 -22.03
C TYR A 109 11.13 6.85 -21.37
N ARG A 110 9.97 6.31 -20.98
CA ARG A 110 9.86 4.95 -20.43
C ARG A 110 9.97 3.91 -21.54
N GLU A 111 9.37 4.16 -22.70
CA GLU A 111 9.46 3.28 -23.87
C GLU A 111 10.89 3.23 -24.43
N GLU A 112 11.59 4.36 -24.45
CA GLU A 112 13.00 4.46 -24.84
C GLU A 112 13.98 3.99 -23.75
N GLY A 113 13.52 3.78 -22.51
CA GLY A 113 14.35 3.35 -21.39
C GLY A 113 15.28 4.44 -20.80
N ILE A 114 15.05 5.71 -21.14
CA ILE A 114 15.83 6.87 -20.66
C ILE A 114 15.18 7.59 -19.46
N PHE A 115 14.08 7.05 -18.93
CA PHE A 115 13.35 7.67 -17.83
C PHE A 115 14.22 7.82 -16.56
N PRO A 116 14.34 9.04 -15.99
CA PRO A 116 15.25 9.29 -14.87
C PRO A 116 14.75 8.75 -13.51
N GLY A 117 13.48 8.39 -13.39
CA GLY A 117 12.89 7.87 -12.15
C GLY A 117 13.03 6.36 -11.99
N LYS A 118 13.21 5.91 -10.74
CA LYS A 118 13.26 4.47 -10.43
C LYS A 118 11.85 3.86 -10.43
N ILE A 119 11.54 2.99 -11.40
CA ILE A 119 10.27 2.26 -11.54
C ILE A 119 10.48 0.76 -11.34
#